data_AF-A0A371GIJ7-F1
#
_entry.id   AF-A0A371GIJ7-F1
#
_cell.length_a   1.000
_cell.length_b   1.000
_cell.length_c   1.000
_cell.angle_alpha   90.00
_cell.angle_beta   90.00
_cell.angle_gamma   90.00
#
_symmetry.space_group_name_H-M   'P 1'
#
loop_
_entity.id
_entity.type
_entity.pdbx_description
1 polymer ?
#
loop_
_entity_poly.entity_id
_entity_poly.type
_entity_poly.pdbx_seq_one_letter_code
_entity_poly.pdbx_strand_id
1 'polypeptide(L)'
;MLFGHIELHTELRWGCLPTGLSSAIKQCNLNYDQARKQRQFQLQELDELRLEAYENSRIYKQKVKKSHDQKEFRVGQKVLLFNSRLKLIAGKLCSRWDGPFVITNVFSYGLVELKDENTNNTFQVNRHQIKLFHESPTPTAGDLETISLMEPTSPDDTP
;
A
#
# COMPACT_ATOMS: atom_id res chain seq x y z
N MET A 1 33.98 -51.94 -80.81
CA MET A 1 34.03 -50.53 -80.37
C MET A 1 32.63 -49.99 -80.35
N LEU A 2 32.03 -49.85 -79.16
CA LEU A 2 30.78 -49.10 -78.93
C LEU A 2 31.03 -48.31 -77.64
N PHE A 3 31.42 -47.04 -77.77
CA PHE A 3 31.46 -46.12 -76.65
C PHE A 3 30.08 -45.48 -76.53
N GLY A 4 29.48 -45.61 -75.35
CA GLY A 4 28.22 -44.97 -75.00
C GLY A 4 28.40 -43.48 -74.75
N HIS A 5 27.33 -42.73 -74.99
CA HIS A 5 27.16 -41.38 -74.47
C HIS A 5 25.67 -41.19 -74.18
N ILE A 6 25.30 -41.30 -72.90
CA ILE A 6 23.99 -40.90 -72.40
C ILE A 6 24.19 -39.49 -71.86
N GLU A 7 23.76 -38.50 -72.64
CA GLU A 7 23.84 -37.09 -72.26
C GLU A 7 22.64 -36.76 -71.36
N LEU A 8 22.87 -36.72 -70.05
CA LEU A 8 21.94 -36.17 -69.07
C LEU A 8 21.94 -34.65 -69.20
N HIS A 9 20.99 -34.11 -69.98
CA HIS A 9 20.79 -32.66 -70.06
C HIS A 9 19.99 -32.17 -68.85
N THR A 10 20.66 -32.00 -67.71
CA THR A 10 20.14 -31.27 -66.55
C THR A 10 20.36 -29.76 -66.75
N GLU A 11 19.35 -29.06 -67.26
CA GLU A 11 19.29 -27.60 -67.28
C GLU A 11 18.86 -27.06 -65.90
N LEU A 12 19.83 -26.61 -65.12
CA LEU A 12 19.61 -25.79 -63.92
C LEU A 12 19.34 -24.34 -64.34
N ARG A 13 18.06 -23.99 -64.52
CA ARG A 13 17.58 -22.62 -64.77
C ARG A 13 17.62 -21.79 -63.46
N TRP A 14 18.73 -21.10 -63.21
CA TRP A 14 18.98 -20.22 -62.05
C TRP A 14 18.20 -18.89 -62.08
N GLY A 15 16.87 -18.90 -62.25
CA GLY A 15 16.13 -17.66 -62.54
C GLY A 15 14.81 -17.40 -61.82
N CYS A 16 14.20 -18.35 -61.11
CA CYS A 16 12.91 -18.10 -60.45
C CYS A 16 12.88 -18.72 -59.05
N LEU A 17 12.81 -17.88 -58.02
CA LEU A 17 12.41 -18.32 -56.68
C LEU A 17 11.02 -19.00 -56.78
N PRO A 18 10.84 -20.21 -56.21
CA PRO A 18 9.53 -20.83 -56.10
C PRO A 18 8.53 -19.83 -55.53
N THR A 19 7.38 -19.65 -56.20
CA THR A 19 6.32 -18.73 -55.78
C THR A 19 5.87 -18.97 -54.33
N GLY A 20 6.00 -20.20 -53.83
CA GLY A 20 5.76 -20.56 -52.43
C GLY A 20 6.76 -19.95 -51.42
N LEU A 21 8.04 -19.77 -51.78
CA LEU A 21 9.03 -19.18 -50.87
C LEU A 21 8.78 -17.69 -50.64
N SER A 22 8.36 -16.94 -51.66
CA SER A 22 8.03 -15.51 -51.53
C SER A 22 6.83 -15.28 -50.60
N SER A 23 5.80 -16.13 -50.71
CA SER A 23 4.64 -16.09 -49.82
C SER A 23 5.01 -16.47 -48.37
N ALA A 24 5.81 -17.53 -48.20
CA ALA A 24 6.28 -17.97 -46.89
C ALA A 24 7.13 -16.90 -46.18
N ILE A 25 8.06 -16.25 -46.90
CA ILE A 25 8.90 -15.18 -46.34
C ILE A 25 8.05 -13.99 -45.89
N LYS A 26 7.06 -13.57 -46.69
CA LYS A 26 6.14 -12.48 -46.34
C LYS A 26 5.34 -12.81 -45.08
N GLN A 27 4.82 -14.04 -44.97
CA GLN A 27 4.06 -14.47 -43.80
C GLN A 27 4.93 -14.52 -42.54
N CYS A 28 6.15 -15.04 -42.64
CA CYS A 28 7.11 -15.05 -41.54
C CYS A 28 7.44 -13.63 -41.04
N ASN A 29 7.67 -12.70 -41.97
CA ASN A 29 7.97 -11.30 -41.63
C ASN A 29 6.77 -10.60 -40.97
N LEU A 30 5.56 -10.82 -41.47
CA LEU A 30 4.34 -10.26 -40.88
C LEU A 30 4.11 -10.78 -39.45
N ASN A 31 4.25 -12.10 -39.26
CA ASN A 31 4.13 -12.72 -37.95
C ASN A 31 5.20 -12.18 -36.98
N TYR A 32 6.43 -11.99 -37.46
CA TYR A 32 7.52 -11.40 -36.68
C TYR A 32 7.21 -9.95 -36.28
N ASP A 33 6.72 -9.12 -37.20
CA ASP A 33 6.35 -7.74 -36.91
C ASP A 33 5.18 -7.64 -35.93
N GLN A 34 4.20 -8.54 -36.05
CA GLN A 34 3.09 -8.62 -35.10
C GLN A 34 3.60 -9.03 -33.70
N ALA A 35 4.46 -10.04 -33.61
CA ALA A 35 5.08 -10.47 -32.35
C ALA A 35 5.98 -9.38 -31.74
N ARG A 36 6.64 -8.56 -32.58
CA ARG A 36 7.44 -7.41 -32.14
C ARG A 36 6.55 -6.33 -31.54
N LYS A 37 5.45 -5.96 -32.22
CA LYS A 37 4.49 -4.97 -31.71
C LYS A 37 3.86 -5.41 -30.41
N GLN A 38 3.46 -6.69 -30.31
CA GLN A 38 2.91 -7.24 -29.07
C GLN A 38 3.90 -7.14 -27.90
N ARG A 39 5.17 -7.53 -28.13
CA ARG A 39 6.22 -7.37 -27.10
C ARG A 39 6.44 -5.91 -26.72
N GLN A 40 6.40 -4.99 -27.68
CA GLN A 40 6.53 -3.56 -27.41
C GLN A 40 5.39 -3.03 -26.53
N PHE A 41 4.13 -3.43 -26.81
CA PHE A 41 2.99 -3.04 -25.98
C PHE A 41 3.10 -3.61 -24.56
N GLN A 42 3.48 -4.87 -24.41
CA GLN A 42 3.70 -5.49 -23.10
C GLN A 42 4.77 -4.76 -22.28
N LEU A 43 5.87 -4.36 -22.93
CA LEU A 43 6.92 -3.59 -22.25
C LEU A 43 6.43 -2.22 -21.80
N GLN A 44 5.65 -1.54 -22.64
CA GLN A 44 5.07 -0.24 -22.29
C GLN A 44 4.12 -0.37 -21.09
N GLU A 45 3.24 -1.37 -21.09
CA GLU A 45 2.33 -1.64 -19.97
C GLU A 45 3.10 -1.91 -18.66
N LEU A 46 4.19 -2.69 -18.72
CA LEU A 46 5.05 -2.92 -17.56
C LEU A 46 5.74 -1.64 -17.07
N ASP A 47 6.18 -0.77 -17.98
CA ASP A 47 6.78 0.52 -17.63
C ASP A 47 5.76 1.46 -16.96
N GLU A 48 4.52 1.47 -17.45
CA GLU A 48 3.42 2.25 -16.85
C GLU A 48 3.10 1.74 -15.43
N LEU A 49 2.94 0.44 -15.24
CA LEU A 49 2.70 -0.17 -13.93
C LEU A 49 3.85 0.11 -12.95
N ARG A 50 5.10 0.06 -13.44
CA ARG A 50 6.27 0.38 -12.63
C ARG A 50 6.27 1.84 -12.19
N LEU A 51 5.97 2.76 -13.10
CA LEU A 51 5.89 4.19 -12.79
C LEU A 51 4.79 4.47 -11.77
N GLU A 52 3.61 3.88 -11.96
CA GLU A 52 2.50 3.99 -11.02
C GLU A 52 2.87 3.46 -9.63
N ALA A 53 3.52 2.30 -9.54
CA ALA A 53 3.98 1.74 -8.27
C ALA A 53 4.97 2.67 -7.55
N TYR A 54 5.88 3.32 -8.29
CA TYR A 54 6.81 4.30 -7.72
C TYR A 54 6.10 5.55 -7.21
N GLU A 55 5.15 6.09 -7.98
CA GLU A 55 4.35 7.25 -7.56
C GLU A 55 3.50 6.92 -6.32
N ASN A 56 2.83 5.76 -6.32
CA ASN A 56 2.06 5.27 -5.17
C ASN A 56 2.94 5.11 -3.92
N SER A 57 4.13 4.53 -4.07
CA SER A 57 5.12 4.41 -2.98
C SER A 57 5.56 5.79 -2.46
N ARG A 58 5.81 6.75 -3.36
CA ARG A 58 6.20 8.12 -3.01
C ARG A 58 5.09 8.82 -2.25
N ILE A 59 3.84 8.72 -2.71
CA ILE A 59 2.66 9.27 -2.05
C ILE A 59 2.48 8.65 -0.66
N TYR A 60 2.58 7.32 -0.55
CA TYR A 60 2.46 6.64 0.75
C TYR A 60 3.52 7.13 1.74
N LYS A 61 4.79 7.15 1.33
CA LYS A 61 5.89 7.66 2.17
C LYS A 61 5.65 9.11 2.59
N GLN A 62 5.20 9.97 1.68
CA GLN A 62 4.90 11.37 1.98
C GLN A 62 3.74 11.50 2.97
N LYS A 63 2.66 10.71 2.80
CA LYS A 63 1.53 10.67 3.74
C LYS A 63 1.98 10.23 5.13
N VAL A 64 2.73 9.14 5.22
CA VAL A 64 3.25 8.63 6.50
C VAL A 64 4.18 9.65 7.16
N LYS A 65 5.08 10.28 6.40
CA LYS A 65 5.96 11.33 6.91
C LYS A 65 5.15 12.52 7.43
N LYS A 66 4.16 13.00 6.67
CA LYS A 66 3.28 14.10 7.10
C LYS A 66 2.53 13.73 8.39
N SER A 67 1.96 12.53 8.49
CA SER A 67 1.28 12.09 9.71
C SER A 67 2.23 11.91 10.90
N HIS A 68 3.48 11.53 10.65
CA HIS A 68 4.51 11.46 11.69
C HIS A 68 4.91 12.85 12.18
N ASP A 69 5.17 13.77 11.27
CA ASP A 69 5.59 15.15 11.56
C ASP A 69 4.44 15.97 12.18
N GLN A 70 3.19 15.71 11.76
CA GLN A 70 1.98 16.37 12.27
C GLN A 70 1.60 15.95 13.71
N LYS A 71 2.34 15.04 14.35
CA LYS A 71 2.25 14.83 15.82
C LYS A 71 2.92 16.00 16.55
N GLU A 72 2.40 17.20 16.31
CA GLU A 72 2.75 18.41 17.05
C GLU A 72 1.99 18.40 18.36
N PHE A 73 2.75 18.13 19.42
CA PHE A 73 2.27 18.30 20.78
C PHE A 73 2.33 19.78 21.15
N ARG A 74 1.28 20.26 21.79
CA ARG A 74 1.18 21.61 22.34
C ARG A 74 1.16 21.53 23.86
N VAL A 75 1.76 22.54 24.49
CA VAL A 75 1.67 22.71 25.94
C VAL A 75 0.20 22.82 26.35
N GLY A 76 -0.18 22.14 27.44
CA GLY A 76 -1.54 22.05 27.95
C GLY A 76 -2.36 20.87 27.42
N GLN A 77 -1.89 20.11 26.43
CA GLN A 77 -2.60 18.92 25.96
C GLN A 77 -2.47 17.75 26.95
N LYS A 78 -3.57 17.00 27.12
CA LYS A 78 -3.57 15.72 27.85
C LYS A 78 -3.08 14.60 26.94
N VAL A 79 -2.18 13.75 27.45
CA VAL A 79 -1.61 12.61 26.73
C VAL A 79 -1.51 11.38 27.63
N LEU A 80 -1.59 10.20 27.02
CA LEU A 80 -1.30 8.93 27.65
C LEU A 80 0.17 8.56 27.45
N LEU A 81 0.77 7.93 28.45
CA LEU A 81 2.15 7.46 28.41
C LEU A 81 2.23 5.95 28.19
N PHE A 82 3.08 5.51 27.28
CA PHE A 82 3.35 4.09 27.07
C PHE A 82 4.24 3.53 28.18
N ASN A 83 3.72 2.57 28.94
CA ASN A 83 4.47 1.82 29.93
C ASN A 83 4.98 0.51 29.32
N SER A 84 6.29 0.44 29.10
CA SER A 84 6.97 -0.73 28.54
C SER A 84 7.01 -1.93 29.49
N ARG A 85 6.75 -1.73 30.80
CA ARG A 85 6.74 -2.82 31.78
C ARG A 85 5.53 -3.72 31.53
N LEU A 86 5.80 -4.91 31.02
CA LEU A 86 4.78 -5.92 30.76
C LEU A 86 4.12 -6.37 32.07
N LYS A 87 2.79 -6.44 32.05
CA LYS A 87 1.99 -6.99 33.16
C LYS A 87 1.16 -8.16 32.64
N LEU A 88 0.98 -9.19 33.46
CA LEU A 88 0.04 -10.27 33.19
C LEU A 88 -1.39 -9.74 33.37
N ILE A 89 -2.17 -9.74 32.30
CA ILE A 89 -3.58 -9.34 32.29
C ILE A 89 -4.35 -10.45 31.56
N ALA A 90 -5.33 -11.06 32.23
CA ALA A 90 -6.11 -12.18 31.69
C ALA A 90 -5.23 -13.31 31.08
N GLY A 91 -4.08 -13.59 31.72
CA GLY A 91 -3.13 -14.62 31.28
C GLY A 91 -2.19 -14.22 30.13
N LYS A 92 -2.27 -12.99 29.63
CA LYS A 92 -1.39 -12.48 28.56
C LYS A 92 -0.46 -11.37 29.07
N LEU A 93 0.78 -11.35 28.58
CA LEU A 93 1.69 -10.23 28.81
C LEU A 93 1.28 -9.04 27.93
N CYS A 94 0.88 -7.95 28.58
CA CYS A 94 0.42 -6.74 27.91
C CYS A 94 1.21 -5.53 28.42
N SER A 95 1.63 -4.66 27.51
CA SER A 95 2.02 -3.28 27.83
C SER A 95 0.78 -2.42 28.04
N ARG A 96 0.90 -1.34 28.81
CA ARG A 96 -0.22 -0.47 29.17
C ARG A 96 0.03 0.97 28.75
N TRP A 97 -1.05 1.68 28.47
CA TRP A 97 -1.05 3.14 28.43
C TRP A 97 -1.45 3.64 29.81
N ASP A 98 -0.54 4.34 30.47
CA ASP A 98 -0.78 4.99 31.75
C ASP A 98 -1.40 6.37 31.51
N GLY A 99 -2.08 6.86 32.55
CA GLY A 99 -3.16 7.85 32.52
C GLY A 99 -2.92 9.20 31.83
N PRO A 100 -3.89 10.12 31.92
CA PRO A 100 -3.77 11.42 31.29
C PRO A 100 -2.74 12.27 32.05
N PHE A 101 -1.68 12.65 31.35
CA PHE A 101 -0.67 13.60 31.80
C PHE A 101 -0.77 14.89 30.98
N VAL A 102 -0.46 16.02 31.57
CA VAL A 102 -0.47 17.32 30.88
C VAL A 102 0.92 17.64 30.36
N ILE A 103 1.02 18.04 29.10
CA ILE A 103 2.27 18.50 28.52
C ILE A 103 2.60 19.89 29.06
N THR A 104 3.76 20.02 29.69
CA THR A 104 4.23 21.30 30.27
C THR A 104 5.21 22.00 29.35
N ASN A 105 6.05 21.23 28.66
CA ASN A 105 7.04 21.76 27.74
C ASN A 105 7.28 20.77 26.57
N VAL A 106 7.58 21.31 25.39
CA VAL A 106 7.91 20.52 24.20
C VAL A 106 9.26 21.01 23.68
N PHE A 107 10.24 20.14 23.72
CA PHE A 107 11.58 20.46 23.27
C PHE A 107 11.75 20.17 21.78
N SER A 108 12.50 21.04 21.08
CA SER A 108 12.79 20.90 19.64
C SER A 108 13.45 19.56 19.28
N TYR A 109 14.27 19.01 20.19
CA TYR A 109 15.07 17.82 19.97
C TYR A 109 14.33 16.47 20.09
N GLY A 110 13.04 16.43 20.45
CA GLY A 110 12.33 15.13 20.53
C GLY A 110 11.59 14.83 21.83
N LEU A 111 11.88 15.61 22.87
CA LEU A 111 11.46 15.30 24.22
C LEU A 111 10.27 16.16 24.63
N VAL A 112 9.41 15.59 25.48
CA VAL A 112 8.22 16.26 26.00
C VAL A 112 8.24 16.11 27.51
N GLU A 113 8.04 17.21 28.21
CA GLU A 113 7.88 17.22 29.64
C GLU A 113 6.41 17.04 29.99
N LEU A 114 6.13 15.98 30.75
CA LEU A 114 4.80 15.64 31.23
C LEU A 114 4.69 15.97 32.71
N LYS A 115 3.49 16.38 33.10
CA LYS A 115 3.11 16.62 34.49
C LYS A 115 1.91 15.77 34.84
N ASP A 116 2.01 15.09 35.98
CA ASP A 116 0.87 14.44 36.61
C ASP A 116 0.06 15.47 37.40
N GLU A 117 -1.25 15.56 37.13
CA GLU A 117 -2.16 16.46 37.84
C GLU A 117 -2.32 16.07 39.32
N ASN A 118 -2.25 14.78 39.65
CA ASN A 118 -2.47 14.27 41.00
C ASN A 118 -1.23 14.44 41.88
N THR A 119 -0.06 14.09 41.34
CA THR A 119 1.18 14.04 42.11
C THR A 119 2.03 15.31 41.94
N ASN A 120 1.66 16.21 41.01
CA ASN A 120 2.43 17.40 40.62
C ASN A 120 3.85 17.11 40.09
N ASN A 121 4.23 15.84 39.97
CA ASN A 121 5.54 15.42 39.50
C ASN A 121 5.68 15.67 38.00
N THR A 122 6.83 16.22 37.61
CA THR A 122 7.22 16.39 36.21
C THR A 122 8.30 15.40 35.82
N PHE A 123 8.22 14.88 34.60
CA PHE A 123 9.23 13.99 34.05
C PHE A 123 9.25 14.10 32.53
N GLN A 124 10.37 13.73 31.93
CA GLN A 124 10.60 13.89 30.51
C GLN A 124 10.51 12.55 29.78
N VAL A 125 9.83 12.55 28.64
CA VAL A 125 9.61 11.36 27.82
C VAL A 125 9.81 11.67 26.34
N ASN A 126 10.11 10.63 25.57
CA ASN A 126 10.23 10.75 24.12
C ASN A 126 8.85 10.91 23.48
N ARG A 127 8.74 11.75 22.45
CA ARG A 127 7.51 11.96 21.66
C ARG A 127 6.86 10.64 21.16
N HIS A 128 7.64 9.59 20.92
CA HIS A 128 7.12 8.32 20.43
C HIS A 128 6.43 7.47 21.51
N GLN A 129 6.65 7.75 22.79
CA GLN A 129 6.06 7.02 23.91
C GLN A 129 4.73 7.63 24.36
N ILE A 130 4.25 8.69 23.73
CA ILE A 130 3.05 9.40 24.13
C ILE A 130 1.98 9.36 23.05
N LYS A 131 0.71 9.35 23.47
CA LYS A 131 -0.46 9.38 22.59
C LYS A 131 -1.44 10.44 23.07
N LEU A 132 -2.05 11.21 22.16
CA LEU A 132 -3.04 12.22 22.52
C LEU A 132 -4.23 11.56 23.24
N PHE A 133 -4.61 12.13 24.38
CA PHE A 133 -5.82 11.74 25.09
C PHE A 133 -6.99 12.53 24.51
N HIS A 134 -7.94 11.83 23.91
CA HIS A 134 -9.20 12.44 23.48
C HIS A 134 -10.17 12.33 24.66
N GLU A 135 -10.43 13.47 25.29
CA GLU A 135 -11.51 13.58 26.26
C GLU A 135 -12.81 13.44 25.45
N SER A 136 -13.50 12.31 25.57
CA SER A 136 -14.83 12.17 24.99
C SER A 136 -15.72 13.25 25.58
N PRO A 137 -16.55 13.95 24.76
CA PRO A 137 -17.54 14.86 25.31
C PRO A 137 -18.41 14.04 26.27
N THR A 138 -18.36 14.36 27.56
CA THR A 138 -19.37 13.87 28.48
C THR A 138 -20.71 14.31 27.91
N PRO A 139 -21.70 13.41 27.73
CA PRO A 139 -23.05 13.84 27.43
C PRO A 139 -23.46 14.74 28.59
N THR A 140 -23.50 16.05 28.33
CA THR A 140 -24.19 16.99 29.20
C THR A 140 -25.57 16.38 29.42
N ALA A 141 -25.99 16.27 30.68
CA ALA A 141 -27.14 15.51 31.16
C ALA A 141 -28.53 16.03 30.67
N GLY A 142 -28.64 16.45 29.41
CA GLY A 142 -29.84 16.98 28.77
C GLY A 142 -30.29 16.22 27.52
N ASP A 143 -29.41 15.60 26.74
CA ASP A 143 -29.80 14.96 25.47
C ASP A 143 -29.34 13.49 25.43
N LEU A 144 -30.09 12.63 26.13
CA LEU A 144 -30.16 11.21 25.79
C LEU A 144 -31.25 11.04 24.73
N GLU A 145 -30.92 11.33 23.46
CA GLU A 145 -31.70 10.77 22.36
C GLU A 145 -31.54 9.25 22.41
N THR A 146 -32.50 8.62 23.07
CA THR A 146 -32.68 7.18 23.13
C THR A 146 -32.96 6.73 21.70
N ILE A 147 -31.93 6.31 20.98
CA ILE A 147 -32.09 5.55 19.75
C ILE A 147 -32.77 4.23 20.10
N SER A 148 -34.10 4.25 20.08
CA SER A 148 -34.94 3.08 20.16
C SER A 148 -34.65 2.22 18.93
N LEU A 149 -33.95 1.11 19.15
CA LEU A 149 -33.70 0.11 18.13
C LEU A 149 -35.03 -0.62 17.91
N MET A 150 -35.79 -0.20 16.89
CA MET A 150 -37.03 -0.88 16.53
C MET A 150 -36.64 -2.27 15.98
N GLU A 151 -37.04 -3.30 16.71
CA GLU A 151 -36.84 -4.69 16.31
C GLU A 151 -37.64 -4.96 15.02
N PRO A 152 -37.02 -5.52 13.96
CA PRO A 152 -37.73 -5.76 12.72
C PRO A 152 -38.78 -6.85 12.94
N THR A 153 -40.04 -6.50 12.74
CA THR A 153 -41.15 -7.45 12.76
C THR A 153 -40.89 -8.54 11.71
N SER A 154 -40.79 -9.78 12.17
CA SER A 154 -40.76 -10.95 11.30
C SER A 154 -42.01 -10.96 10.41
N PRO A 155 -41.89 -11.28 9.11
CA PRO A 155 -43.07 -11.42 8.26
C PRO A 155 -43.90 -12.60 8.76
N ASP A 156 -45.19 -12.31 8.94
CA ASP A 156 -46.23 -13.24 9.38
C ASP A 156 -46.46 -14.28 8.27
N ASP A 157 -46.02 -15.52 8.51
CA ASP A 157 -46.29 -16.67 7.66
C ASP A 157 -47.66 -17.24 8.03
N THR A 158 -48.69 -17.08 7.19
CA THR A 158 -49.82 -18.03 7.12
C THR A 158 -50.70 -17.80 5.88
N PRO A 159 -51.47 -18.82 5.44
CA PRO A 159 -51.07 -20.00 4.69
C PRO A 159 -51.52 -19.98 3.20
#